data_AF-A0A950QBV8-F1
#
_entry.id   AF-A0A950QBV8-F1
#
_cell.length_a   1.000
_cell.length_b   1.000
_cell.length_c   1.000
_cell.angle_alpha   90.00
_cell.angle_beta   90.00
_cell.angle_gamma   90.00
#
_symmetry.space_group_name_H-M   'P 1'
#
loop_
_entity.id
_entity.type
_entity.pdbx_description
1 polymer ?
#
loop_
_entity_poly.entity_id
_entity_poly.type
_entity_poly.pdbx_seq_one_letter_code
_entity_poly.pdbx_strand_id
1 'polypeptide(L)'
;MRKPLPAGLALAALGVVFGDIGTSPLYTLKTCFTTAHVAPTAQNAVGIVSLLIWTLFFVVCIKYVTVLMRIDHDGEGGILALLARAEPPRIIGVPIRPNWLVWIAVIGGAMILGDGMITPAISVISAIEGLNVATPAAQPLIVPISAGILLGLFAIQWRGTQGIGGVFGPIMALWFAAIALTGVVAILAHPAILAALNPLRAAWFVTHHGVFGFLIFGAIVLGMTGAEALYADMSHFGRIPITLAWYVFVLPALVLNYVGQGAIVASSPKALDSPFYALTQGWELMPMVALATAATIIASQSLISGAFTLTEQAIALNLSPRMAVLHTSKDERGQVYVPLINAILATVCVLLVITFRSSDRLAAMYGLAVAATMLSTDVVFYVVATRVLHWNRVLVTALALAFALVDATFVAAGLPKFIDGAWVPLLVAAAISLIAVTWLTGRRAVAREMRAQIEPLEQFEAERGKVNRELRGAVVLLSGDPTGVPFLNSHRWLLSLVEEKLVVLLTITFLPRPYVREEQRVAVDRTPHGVVRVRAAFGYMESPRIGSILRACETANLSIDDDTTAFVYANPVIVRKPRGGMLSGQRRLFEIMQRLSRSLATDLQIKANRRIALGVEVAV
;
A
#
# COMPACT_ATOMS: atom_id res chain seq x y z
N MET A 1 9.98 -0.44 -27.21
CA MET A 1 10.47 -1.61 -26.45
C MET A 1 9.51 -2.76 -26.67
N ARG A 2 9.98 -3.98 -26.96
CA ARG A 2 9.13 -5.18 -27.13
C ARG A 2 8.46 -5.48 -25.79
N LYS A 3 7.12 -5.49 -25.74
CA LYS A 3 6.39 -5.93 -24.54
C LYS A 3 6.89 -7.35 -24.19
N PRO A 4 7.34 -7.60 -22.95
CA PRO A 4 7.76 -8.94 -22.55
C PRO A 4 6.63 -9.94 -22.81
N LEU A 5 6.99 -11.14 -23.27
CA LEU A 5 6.02 -12.20 -23.54
C LEU A 5 5.19 -12.49 -22.27
N PRO A 6 3.90 -12.80 -22.38
CA PRO A 6 3.00 -13.01 -21.23
C PRO A 6 3.54 -14.01 -20.21
N ALA A 7 4.27 -15.04 -20.65
CA ALA A 7 4.87 -16.05 -19.78
C ALA A 7 6.03 -15.50 -18.91
N GLY A 8 6.86 -14.58 -19.44
CA GLY A 8 7.93 -13.95 -18.67
C GLY A 8 7.39 -13.02 -17.59
N LEU A 9 6.30 -12.29 -17.89
CA LEU A 9 5.59 -11.48 -16.89
C LEU A 9 4.85 -12.34 -15.86
N ALA A 10 4.29 -13.48 -16.26
CA ALA A 10 3.65 -14.41 -15.32
C ALA A 10 4.68 -15.01 -14.34
N LEU A 11 5.88 -15.38 -14.81
CA LEU A 11 6.95 -15.86 -13.95
C LEU A 11 7.47 -14.76 -13.01
N ALA A 12 7.57 -13.52 -13.49
CA ALA A 12 7.92 -12.38 -12.63
C ALA A 12 6.82 -12.11 -11.59
N ALA A 13 5.54 -12.20 -11.97
CA ALA A 13 4.42 -12.08 -11.06
C ALA A 13 4.42 -13.18 -9.99
N LEU A 14 4.83 -14.42 -10.31
CA LEU A 14 5.04 -15.49 -9.32
C LEU A 14 6.03 -15.08 -8.23
N GLY A 15 7.09 -14.38 -8.61
CA GLY A 15 8.14 -13.94 -7.70
C GLY A 15 7.78 -12.78 -6.79
N VAL A 16 6.71 -12.03 -7.08
CA VAL A 16 6.39 -10.80 -6.34
C VAL A 16 4.97 -10.85 -5.79
N VAL A 17 3.98 -11.19 -6.60
CA VAL A 17 2.57 -11.06 -6.20
C VAL A 17 2.12 -12.16 -5.24
N PHE A 18 2.66 -13.38 -5.39
CA PHE A 18 2.11 -14.57 -4.74
C PHE A 18 2.91 -15.05 -3.53
N GLY A 19 3.96 -14.34 -3.11
CA GLY A 19 4.76 -14.75 -1.97
C GLY A 19 3.95 -14.81 -0.67
N ASP A 20 3.15 -13.77 -0.38
CA ASP A 20 2.37 -13.66 0.86
C ASP A 20 1.39 -14.84 1.01
N ILE A 21 0.42 -14.93 0.09
CA ILE A 21 -0.56 -16.02 0.07
C ILE A 21 0.08 -17.40 -0.15
N GLY A 22 1.23 -17.45 -0.84
CA GLY A 22 1.97 -18.66 -1.13
C GLY A 22 2.67 -19.28 0.07
N THR A 23 2.91 -18.49 1.12
CA THR A 23 3.59 -18.94 2.35
C THR A 23 2.64 -19.19 3.51
N SER A 24 1.37 -18.76 3.40
CA SER A 24 0.28 -19.08 4.34
C SER A 24 0.13 -20.57 4.70
N PRO A 25 0.41 -21.57 3.83
CA PRO A 25 0.33 -22.98 4.21
C PRO A 25 1.27 -23.39 5.36
N LEU A 26 2.31 -22.61 5.66
CA LEU A 26 3.24 -22.89 6.76
C LEU A 26 2.55 -22.89 8.14
N TYR A 27 1.51 -22.09 8.33
CA TYR A 27 0.87 -21.88 9.64
C TYR A 27 -0.65 -22.10 9.64
N THR A 28 -1.33 -21.91 8.51
CA THR A 28 -2.80 -21.82 8.46
C THR A 28 -3.52 -23.05 9.00
N LEU A 29 -3.18 -24.26 8.55
CA LEU A 29 -3.94 -25.45 8.93
C LEU A 29 -3.82 -25.74 10.43
N LYS A 30 -2.60 -25.63 10.97
CA LYS A 30 -2.35 -25.78 12.40
C LYS A 30 -3.18 -24.80 13.21
N THR A 31 -3.17 -23.51 12.83
CA THR A 31 -3.96 -22.49 13.50
C THR A 31 -5.47 -22.80 13.45
N CYS A 32 -5.98 -23.32 12.33
CA CYS A 32 -7.40 -23.69 12.21
C CYS A 32 -7.82 -24.74 13.24
N PHE A 33 -7.02 -25.79 13.44
CA PHE A 33 -7.29 -26.81 14.46
C PHE A 33 -7.20 -26.24 15.88
N THR A 34 -6.17 -25.45 16.17
CA THR A 34 -5.98 -24.82 17.48
C THR A 34 -7.14 -23.88 17.82
N THR A 35 -7.54 -23.00 16.88
CA THR A 35 -8.64 -22.03 17.08
C THR A 35 -10.01 -22.72 17.18
N ALA A 36 -10.23 -23.80 16.43
CA ALA A 36 -11.48 -24.55 16.53
C ALA A 36 -11.54 -25.45 17.78
N HIS A 37 -10.44 -25.61 18.53
CA HIS A 37 -10.35 -26.51 19.68
C HIS A 37 -10.83 -27.94 19.38
N VAL A 38 -10.56 -28.43 18.17
CA VAL A 38 -10.99 -29.77 17.72
C VAL A 38 -9.82 -30.74 17.63
N ALA A 39 -10.11 -32.02 17.91
CA ALA A 39 -9.12 -33.08 17.73
C ALA A 39 -8.80 -33.28 16.23
N PRO A 40 -7.55 -33.68 15.88
CA PRO A 40 -7.13 -33.99 14.51
C PRO A 40 -7.70 -35.34 14.02
N THR A 41 -9.02 -35.43 13.90
CA THR A 41 -9.70 -36.59 13.32
C THR A 41 -9.82 -36.43 11.81
N ALA A 42 -9.95 -37.53 11.09
CA ALA A 42 -10.14 -37.51 9.63
C ALA A 42 -11.35 -36.66 9.20
N GLN A 43 -12.43 -36.71 9.97
CA GLN A 43 -13.64 -35.93 9.69
C GLN A 43 -13.42 -34.42 9.87
N ASN A 44 -12.70 -34.03 10.92
CA ASN A 44 -12.35 -32.63 11.15
C ASN A 44 -11.36 -32.12 10.09
N ALA A 45 -10.34 -32.90 9.74
CA ALA A 45 -9.41 -32.56 8.67
C ALA A 45 -10.10 -32.33 7.33
N VAL A 46 -11.01 -33.23 6.92
CA VAL A 46 -11.83 -33.06 5.72
C VAL A 46 -12.67 -31.78 5.77
N GLY A 47 -13.31 -31.50 6.90
CA GLY A 47 -14.13 -30.31 7.10
C GLY A 47 -13.35 -28.99 7.00
N ILE A 48 -12.21 -28.89 7.70
CA ILE A 48 -11.36 -27.70 7.73
C ILE A 48 -10.72 -27.44 6.36
N VAL A 49 -10.18 -28.48 5.72
CA VAL A 49 -9.59 -28.36 4.37
C VAL A 49 -10.66 -27.95 3.36
N SER A 50 -11.88 -28.50 3.46
CA SER A 50 -12.99 -28.08 2.61
C SER A 50 -13.26 -26.59 2.76
N LEU A 51 -13.30 -26.11 4.01
CA LEU A 51 -13.52 -24.69 4.30
C LEU A 51 -12.43 -23.80 3.70
N LEU A 52 -11.15 -24.18 3.84
CA LEU A 52 -10.03 -23.46 3.22
C LEU A 52 -10.16 -23.35 1.69
N ILE A 53 -10.46 -24.47 1.02
CA ILE A 53 -10.58 -24.50 -0.45
C ILE A 53 -11.70 -23.58 -0.93
N TRP A 54 -12.87 -23.69 -0.32
CA TRP A 54 -14.03 -22.91 -0.76
C TRP A 54 -13.91 -21.43 -0.37
N THR A 55 -13.23 -21.11 0.72
CA THR A 55 -12.84 -19.74 1.04
C THR A 55 -11.86 -19.17 0.00
N LEU A 56 -10.80 -19.90 -0.38
CA LEU A 56 -9.89 -19.49 -1.44
C LEU A 56 -10.61 -19.27 -2.77
N PHE A 57 -11.55 -20.16 -3.12
CA PHE A 57 -12.34 -20.03 -4.33
C PHE A 57 -13.25 -18.80 -4.30
N PHE A 58 -14.02 -18.63 -3.23
CA PHE A 58 -14.94 -17.50 -3.13
C PHE A 58 -14.21 -16.16 -3.01
N VAL A 59 -13.27 -16.04 -2.08
CA VAL A 59 -12.62 -14.76 -1.83
C VAL A 59 -11.59 -14.45 -2.90
N VAL A 60 -10.60 -15.31 -3.11
CA VAL A 60 -9.50 -14.96 -4.01
C VAL A 60 -9.94 -15.07 -5.47
N CYS A 61 -10.61 -16.16 -5.87
CA CYS A 61 -10.95 -16.36 -7.28
C CYS A 61 -12.14 -15.48 -7.72
N ILE A 62 -13.25 -15.50 -6.99
CA ILE A 62 -14.46 -14.75 -7.39
C ILE A 62 -14.31 -13.27 -7.00
N LYS A 63 -14.12 -12.95 -5.72
CA LYS A 63 -14.08 -11.56 -5.26
C LYS A 63 -12.88 -10.78 -5.80
N TYR A 64 -11.65 -11.26 -5.58
CA TYR A 64 -10.46 -10.50 -5.98
C TYR A 64 -10.15 -10.61 -7.47
N VAL A 65 -9.80 -11.81 -7.95
CA VAL A 65 -9.28 -12.02 -9.31
C VAL A 65 -10.33 -11.75 -10.38
N THR A 66 -11.58 -12.17 -10.16
CA THR A 66 -12.64 -12.02 -11.15
C THR A 66 -13.31 -10.65 -11.13
N VAL A 67 -13.56 -10.07 -9.94
CA VAL A 67 -14.35 -8.83 -9.79
C VAL A 67 -13.49 -7.60 -9.49
N LEU A 68 -12.80 -7.55 -8.35
CA LEU A 68 -12.07 -6.36 -7.91
C LEU A 68 -10.96 -5.94 -8.86
N MET A 69 -10.16 -6.89 -9.37
CA MET A 69 -9.08 -6.60 -10.32
C MET A 69 -9.55 -6.01 -11.66
N ARG A 70 -10.85 -5.92 -11.92
CA ARG A 70 -11.39 -5.19 -13.09
C ARG A 70 -11.44 -3.68 -12.89
N ILE A 71 -11.25 -3.23 -11.67
CA ILE A 71 -11.31 -1.83 -11.29
C ILE A 71 -9.90 -1.39 -10.94
N ASP A 72 -9.39 -0.42 -11.69
CA ASP A 72 -8.10 0.20 -11.44
C ASP A 72 -8.21 1.73 -11.52
N HIS A 73 -7.21 2.40 -10.99
CA HIS A 73 -6.99 3.83 -11.18
C HIS A 73 -5.59 4.03 -11.77
N ASP A 74 -5.52 4.34 -13.07
CA ASP A 74 -4.27 4.47 -13.81
C ASP A 74 -3.36 3.21 -13.71
N GLY A 75 -3.97 2.02 -13.73
CA GLY A 75 -3.28 0.74 -13.58
C GLY A 75 -3.00 0.30 -12.15
N GLU A 76 -3.20 1.17 -11.15
CA GLU A 76 -3.05 0.83 -9.74
C GLU A 76 -4.33 0.19 -9.18
N GLY A 77 -4.17 -0.84 -8.35
CA GLY A 77 -5.26 -1.49 -7.62
C GLY A 77 -5.17 -1.25 -6.11
N GLY A 78 -6.05 -1.90 -5.34
CA GLY A 78 -6.16 -1.73 -3.89
C GLY A 78 -7.17 -0.69 -3.45
N ILE A 79 -7.38 -0.59 -2.12
CA ILE A 79 -8.41 0.27 -1.52
C ILE A 79 -8.21 1.76 -1.78
N LEU A 80 -6.96 2.25 -1.79
CA LEU A 80 -6.68 3.67 -2.08
C LEU A 80 -6.83 3.99 -3.57
N ALA A 81 -6.55 3.05 -4.47
CA ALA A 81 -6.85 3.20 -5.89
C ALA A 81 -8.37 3.26 -6.14
N LEU A 82 -9.16 2.42 -5.45
CA LEU A 82 -10.62 2.53 -5.46
C LEU A 82 -11.09 3.90 -4.97
N LEU A 83 -10.51 4.42 -3.88
CA LEU A 83 -10.80 5.76 -3.39
C LEU A 83 -10.45 6.83 -4.42
N ALA A 84 -9.28 6.75 -5.05
CA ALA A 84 -8.84 7.67 -6.09
C ALA A 84 -9.78 7.65 -7.31
N ARG A 85 -10.35 6.48 -7.64
CA ARG A 85 -11.36 6.35 -8.69
C ARG A 85 -12.70 6.98 -8.28
N ALA A 86 -13.09 6.89 -7.01
CA ALA A 86 -14.31 7.49 -6.47
C ALA A 86 -14.24 9.02 -6.35
N GLU A 87 -13.12 9.53 -5.84
CA GLU A 87 -12.88 10.93 -5.51
C GLU A 87 -11.54 11.36 -6.12
N PRO A 88 -11.45 11.50 -7.46
CA PRO A 88 -10.19 11.81 -8.12
C PRO A 88 -9.63 13.15 -7.61
N PRO A 89 -8.31 13.22 -7.33
CA PRO A 89 -7.68 14.45 -6.88
C PRO A 89 -7.81 15.51 -7.98
N ARG A 90 -8.53 16.60 -7.70
CA ARG A 90 -8.88 17.60 -8.72
C ARG A 90 -7.67 18.39 -9.22
N ILE A 91 -6.70 18.69 -8.34
CA ILE A 91 -5.47 19.45 -8.62
C ILE A 91 -4.39 19.02 -7.59
N ILE A 92 -3.13 18.91 -8.03
CA ILE A 92 -1.97 18.61 -7.15
C ILE A 92 -1.91 19.63 -6.00
N GLY A 93 -1.97 19.14 -4.76
CA GLY A 93 -1.89 19.97 -3.55
C GLY A 93 -3.23 20.45 -3.00
N VAL A 94 -4.34 20.17 -3.67
CA VAL A 94 -5.70 20.42 -3.17
C VAL A 94 -6.21 19.18 -2.41
N PRO A 95 -6.57 19.29 -1.13
CA PRO A 95 -7.05 18.14 -0.36
C PRO A 95 -8.36 17.55 -0.90
N ILE A 96 -8.47 16.21 -0.99
CA ILE A 96 -9.71 15.47 -1.36
C ILE A 96 -10.84 15.72 -0.36
N ARG A 97 -12.10 15.91 -0.76
CA ARG A 97 -13.22 16.25 0.19
C ARG A 97 -13.43 15.14 1.21
N PRO A 98 -13.44 15.44 2.54
CA PRO A 98 -13.54 14.39 3.54
C PRO A 98 -15.01 14.00 3.60
N ASN A 99 -15.31 12.82 3.09
CA ASN A 99 -16.62 12.22 3.24
C ASN A 99 -16.45 10.88 3.98
N TRP A 100 -17.56 10.23 4.29
CA TRP A 100 -17.56 8.94 4.97
C TRP A 100 -16.76 7.87 4.19
N LEU A 101 -16.75 7.94 2.85
CA LEU A 101 -16.00 7.01 1.99
C LEU A 101 -14.49 7.16 2.15
N VAL A 102 -13.98 8.39 2.18
CA VAL A 102 -12.57 8.69 2.44
C VAL A 102 -12.15 8.07 3.77
N TRP A 103 -12.97 8.18 4.81
CA TRP A 103 -12.63 7.62 6.12
C TRP A 103 -12.62 6.09 6.14
N ILE A 104 -13.56 5.43 5.48
CA ILE A 104 -13.55 3.97 5.35
C ILE A 104 -12.29 3.52 4.59
N ALA A 105 -11.94 4.17 3.48
CA ALA A 105 -10.75 3.83 2.71
C ALA A 105 -9.43 4.11 3.45
N VAL A 106 -9.36 5.22 4.22
CA VAL A 106 -8.20 5.53 5.07
C VAL A 106 -8.04 4.48 6.16
N ILE A 107 -9.13 4.13 6.85
CA ILE A 107 -9.10 3.12 7.91
C ILE A 107 -8.71 1.75 7.34
N GLY A 108 -9.30 1.34 6.21
CA GLY A 108 -8.93 0.10 5.52
C GLY A 108 -7.47 0.07 5.06
N GLY A 109 -6.98 1.12 4.40
CA GLY A 109 -5.58 1.21 4.00
C GLY A 109 -4.61 1.21 5.20
N ALA A 110 -5.00 1.85 6.31
CA ALA A 110 -4.22 1.82 7.55
C ALA A 110 -4.20 0.43 8.20
N MET A 111 -5.30 -0.33 8.13
CA MET A 111 -5.36 -1.71 8.62
C MET A 111 -4.48 -2.65 7.77
N ILE A 112 -4.43 -2.48 6.45
CA ILE A 112 -3.45 -3.19 5.58
C ILE A 112 -2.03 -2.93 6.05
N LEU A 113 -1.67 -1.67 6.31
CA LEU A 113 -0.32 -1.35 6.77
C LEU A 113 -0.02 -1.90 8.16
N GLY A 114 -0.97 -1.81 9.09
CA GLY A 114 -0.81 -2.34 10.44
C GLY A 114 -0.61 -3.85 10.45
N ASP A 115 -1.36 -4.56 9.61
CA ASP A 115 -1.28 -6.00 9.47
C ASP A 115 -0.05 -6.46 8.65
N GLY A 116 0.35 -5.67 7.65
CA GLY A 116 1.56 -5.87 6.87
C GLY A 116 2.87 -5.80 7.69
N MET A 117 2.80 -5.41 8.96
CA MET A 117 3.94 -5.51 9.88
C MET A 117 4.10 -6.91 10.50
N ILE A 118 3.03 -7.72 10.49
CA ILE A 118 3.01 -9.05 11.10
C ILE A 118 3.51 -10.11 10.11
N THR A 119 3.12 -10.00 8.84
CA THR A 119 3.41 -11.00 7.81
C THR A 119 4.91 -11.36 7.69
N PRO A 120 5.89 -10.43 7.69
CA PRO A 120 7.29 -10.83 7.63
C PRO A 120 7.72 -11.61 8.87
N ALA A 121 7.22 -11.22 10.05
CA ALA A 121 7.53 -11.88 11.32
C ALA A 121 6.97 -13.30 11.36
N ILE A 122 5.67 -13.48 11.08
CA ILE A 122 5.02 -14.81 11.12
C ILE A 122 5.54 -15.73 10.02
N SER A 123 5.79 -15.21 8.81
CA SER A 123 6.26 -16.03 7.69
C SER A 123 7.67 -16.54 7.93
N VAL A 124 8.62 -15.66 8.26
CA VAL A 124 10.02 -16.04 8.49
C VAL A 124 10.14 -16.98 9.70
N ILE A 125 9.44 -16.70 10.81
CA ILE A 125 9.53 -17.59 11.97
C ILE A 125 8.92 -18.98 11.67
N SER A 126 7.82 -19.05 10.91
CA SER A 126 7.20 -20.32 10.52
C SER A 126 8.10 -21.14 9.59
N ALA A 127 8.88 -20.48 8.73
CA ALA A 127 9.90 -21.16 7.93
C ALA A 127 10.99 -21.76 8.82
N ILE A 128 11.55 -20.99 9.74
CA ILE A 128 12.66 -21.44 10.59
C ILE A 128 12.23 -22.46 11.66
N GLU A 129 10.97 -22.46 12.08
CA GLU A 129 10.41 -23.48 12.98
C GLU A 129 10.49 -24.90 12.41
N GLY A 130 10.65 -25.09 11.10
CA GLY A 130 10.91 -26.39 10.51
C GLY A 130 12.20 -27.06 11.02
N LEU A 131 13.16 -26.29 11.54
CA LEU A 131 14.35 -26.83 12.19
C LEU A 131 14.02 -27.60 13.48
N ASN A 132 12.96 -27.24 14.19
CA ASN A 132 12.52 -27.98 15.40
C ASN A 132 12.00 -29.37 15.05
N VAL A 133 11.49 -29.57 13.84
CA VAL A 133 11.03 -30.89 13.36
C VAL A 133 12.23 -31.82 13.16
N ALA A 134 13.38 -31.26 12.74
CA ALA A 134 14.62 -32.00 12.59
C ALA A 134 15.28 -32.31 13.95
N THR A 135 15.34 -31.32 14.85
CA THR A 135 15.89 -31.50 16.20
C THR A 135 15.35 -30.47 17.20
N PRO A 136 14.89 -30.88 18.40
CA PRO A 136 14.51 -29.94 19.46
C PRO A 136 15.66 -29.01 19.90
N ALA A 137 16.92 -29.38 19.66
CA ALA A 137 18.08 -28.55 19.97
C ALA A 137 18.13 -27.24 19.16
N ALA A 138 17.37 -27.13 18.07
CA ALA A 138 17.29 -25.92 17.26
C ALA A 138 16.38 -24.84 17.87
N GLN A 139 15.55 -25.17 18.88
CA GLN A 139 14.54 -24.27 19.44
C GLN A 139 15.10 -22.91 19.91
N PRO A 140 16.26 -22.83 20.60
CA PRO A 140 16.84 -21.56 21.01
C PRO A 140 17.34 -20.69 19.84
N LEU A 141 17.59 -21.28 18.66
CA LEU A 141 18.14 -20.60 17.50
C LEU A 141 17.07 -19.99 16.59
N ILE A 142 15.79 -20.37 16.73
CA ILE A 142 14.71 -19.92 15.85
C ILE A 142 14.57 -18.40 15.86
N VAL A 143 14.47 -17.81 17.06
CA VAL A 143 14.28 -16.36 17.22
C VAL A 143 15.50 -15.58 16.71
N PRO A 144 16.76 -15.90 17.10
CA PRO A 144 17.94 -15.23 16.55
C PRO A 144 18.07 -15.32 15.04
N ILE A 145 17.86 -16.50 14.44
CA ILE A 145 17.96 -16.69 12.98
C ILE A 145 16.88 -15.86 12.27
N SER A 146 15.63 -15.92 12.75
CA SER A 146 14.52 -15.17 12.16
C SER A 146 14.76 -13.65 12.23
N ALA A 147 15.22 -13.15 13.38
CA ALA A 147 15.58 -11.74 13.53
C ALA A 147 16.74 -11.33 12.62
N GLY A 148 17.76 -12.18 12.49
CA GLY A 148 18.89 -11.95 11.57
C GLY A 148 18.46 -11.87 10.11
N ILE A 149 17.57 -12.75 9.67
CA ILE A 149 16.98 -12.73 8.33
C ILE A 149 16.22 -11.43 8.10
N LEU A 150 15.34 -11.03 9.03
CA LEU A 150 14.59 -9.78 8.91
C LEU A 150 15.50 -8.54 8.89
N LEU A 151 16.53 -8.48 9.73
CA LEU A 151 17.49 -7.37 9.72
C LEU A 151 18.24 -7.28 8.39
N GLY A 152 18.73 -8.42 7.87
CA GLY A 152 19.37 -8.47 6.55
C GLY A 152 18.42 -8.04 5.43
N LEU A 153 17.16 -8.48 5.51
CA LEU A 153 16.10 -8.12 4.58
C LEU A 153 15.86 -6.61 4.56
N PHE A 154 15.62 -5.99 5.72
CA PHE A 154 15.35 -4.56 5.80
C PHE A 154 16.57 -3.69 5.50
N ALA A 155 17.79 -4.20 5.69
CA ALA A 155 19.03 -3.48 5.38
C ALA A 155 19.28 -3.31 3.87
N ILE A 156 18.77 -4.22 3.04
CA ILE A 156 19.01 -4.18 1.58
C ILE A 156 17.93 -3.45 0.77
N GLN A 157 16.83 -3.01 1.41
CA GLN A 157 15.66 -2.44 0.71
C GLN A 157 15.96 -1.23 -0.18
N TRP A 158 16.96 -0.41 0.18
CA TRP A 158 17.34 0.77 -0.59
C TRP A 158 17.85 0.45 -2.01
N ARG A 159 18.28 -0.79 -2.27
CA ARG A 159 18.73 -1.25 -3.60
C ARG A 159 17.56 -1.52 -4.55
N GLY A 160 16.33 -1.55 -4.06
CA GLY A 160 15.13 -1.88 -4.84
C GLY A 160 15.08 -3.35 -5.27
N THR A 161 13.97 -3.73 -5.92
CA THR A 161 13.70 -5.12 -6.36
C THR A 161 14.10 -5.37 -7.81
N GLN A 162 14.44 -4.34 -8.60
CA GLN A 162 14.77 -4.44 -10.03
C GLN A 162 15.89 -5.45 -10.34
N GLY A 163 16.91 -5.53 -9.49
CA GLY A 163 18.04 -6.45 -9.68
C GLY A 163 17.80 -7.89 -9.22
N ILE A 164 16.76 -8.15 -8.42
CA ILE A 164 16.52 -9.45 -7.77
C ILE A 164 15.23 -10.13 -8.29
N GLY A 165 14.32 -9.37 -8.90
CA GLY A 165 13.05 -9.89 -9.43
C GLY A 165 13.21 -11.02 -10.46
N GLY A 166 14.33 -11.07 -11.19
CA GLY A 166 14.64 -12.17 -12.10
C GLY A 166 14.94 -13.51 -11.41
N VAL A 167 15.35 -13.49 -10.14
CA VAL A 167 15.64 -14.68 -9.32
C VAL A 167 14.42 -15.09 -8.49
N PHE A 168 13.58 -14.14 -8.09
CA PHE A 168 12.39 -14.42 -7.29
C PHE A 168 11.38 -15.31 -8.01
N GLY A 169 11.14 -15.06 -9.30
CA GLY A 169 10.22 -15.87 -10.11
C GLY A 169 10.57 -17.36 -10.11
N PRO A 170 11.80 -17.76 -10.49
CA PRO A 170 12.25 -19.15 -10.44
C PRO A 170 12.19 -19.79 -9.05
N ILE A 171 12.57 -19.07 -7.98
CA ILE A 171 12.50 -19.61 -6.61
C ILE A 171 11.04 -19.88 -6.21
N MET A 172 10.14 -18.94 -6.48
CA MET A 172 8.72 -19.12 -6.20
C MET A 172 8.10 -20.21 -7.07
N ALA A 173 8.56 -20.36 -8.32
CA ALA A 173 8.16 -21.47 -9.17
C ALA A 173 8.55 -22.82 -8.56
N LEU A 174 9.79 -22.93 -8.07
CA LEU A 174 10.27 -24.11 -7.37
C LEU A 174 9.49 -24.36 -6.07
N TRP A 175 9.21 -23.31 -5.29
CA TRP A 175 8.38 -23.39 -4.08
C TRP A 175 7.00 -23.97 -4.35
N PHE A 176 6.24 -23.39 -5.30
CA PHE A 176 4.91 -23.87 -5.64
C PHE A 176 4.93 -25.29 -6.19
N ALA A 177 5.91 -25.64 -7.01
CA ALA A 177 6.09 -27.00 -7.50
C ALA A 177 6.38 -27.99 -6.35
N ALA A 178 7.24 -27.61 -5.40
CA ALA A 178 7.60 -28.44 -4.26
C ALA A 178 6.41 -28.69 -3.32
N ILE A 179 5.64 -27.65 -2.96
CA ILE A 179 4.46 -27.82 -2.09
C ILE A 179 3.33 -28.59 -2.78
N ALA A 180 3.22 -28.47 -4.11
CA ALA A 180 2.27 -29.26 -4.90
C ALA A 180 2.67 -30.73 -4.93
N LEU A 181 3.97 -31.02 -5.14
CA LEU A 181 4.50 -32.39 -5.20
C LEU A 181 4.32 -33.11 -3.87
N THR A 182 4.74 -32.49 -2.75
CA THR A 182 4.56 -33.08 -1.42
C THR A 182 3.09 -33.26 -1.06
N GLY A 183 2.23 -32.33 -1.50
CA GLY A 183 0.78 -32.46 -1.39
C GLY A 183 0.23 -33.68 -2.14
N VAL A 184 0.63 -33.86 -3.41
CA VAL A 184 0.23 -35.02 -4.24
C VAL A 184 0.67 -36.33 -3.61
N VAL A 185 1.91 -36.42 -3.13
CA VAL A 185 2.43 -37.63 -2.47
C VAL A 185 1.57 -38.01 -1.26
N ALA A 186 1.24 -37.04 -0.40
CA ALA A 186 0.36 -37.26 0.74
C ALA A 186 -1.08 -37.68 0.35
N ILE A 187 -1.63 -37.08 -0.71
CA ILE A 187 -2.96 -37.43 -1.24
C ILE A 187 -2.99 -38.86 -1.76
N LEU A 188 -1.96 -39.28 -2.49
CA LEU A 188 -1.86 -40.64 -3.01
C LEU A 188 -1.77 -41.68 -1.88
N ALA A 189 -1.10 -41.35 -0.77
CA ALA A 189 -1.05 -42.20 0.42
C ALA A 189 -2.39 -42.28 1.16
N HIS A 190 -3.18 -41.20 1.16
CA HIS A 190 -4.44 -41.09 1.92
C HIS A 190 -5.59 -40.47 1.08
N PRO A 191 -6.10 -41.16 0.04
CA PRO A 191 -7.02 -40.57 -0.94
C PRO A 191 -8.39 -40.16 -0.38
N ALA A 192 -8.77 -40.68 0.79
CA ALA A 192 -10.03 -40.32 1.46
C ALA A 192 -10.17 -38.82 1.73
N ILE A 193 -9.06 -38.08 1.85
CA ILE A 193 -9.07 -36.63 2.07
C ILE A 193 -9.71 -35.85 0.91
N LEU A 194 -9.77 -36.42 -0.30
CA LEU A 194 -10.39 -35.78 -1.48
C LEU A 194 -11.88 -35.49 -1.27
N ALA A 195 -12.52 -36.11 -0.28
CA ALA A 195 -13.85 -35.72 0.17
C ALA A 195 -13.95 -34.22 0.54
N ALA A 196 -12.83 -33.57 0.89
CA ALA A 196 -12.77 -32.15 1.20
C ALA A 196 -13.14 -31.24 0.01
N LEU A 197 -13.06 -31.72 -1.22
CA LEU A 197 -13.49 -30.97 -2.41
C LEU A 197 -15.00 -30.71 -2.40
N ASN A 198 -15.79 -31.50 -1.67
CA ASN A 198 -17.22 -31.29 -1.56
C ASN A 198 -17.54 -30.19 -0.53
N PRO A 199 -18.17 -29.06 -0.91
CA PRO A 199 -18.47 -27.93 -0.01
C PRO A 199 -19.42 -28.31 1.14
N LEU A 200 -20.17 -29.39 0.99
CA LEU A 200 -21.03 -29.90 2.06
C LEU A 200 -20.22 -30.34 3.29
N ARG A 201 -18.93 -30.68 3.13
CA ARG A 201 -18.04 -31.01 4.26
C ARG A 201 -17.68 -29.77 5.08
N ALA A 202 -17.44 -28.64 4.42
CA ALA A 202 -17.25 -27.36 5.09
C ALA A 202 -18.53 -26.95 5.86
N ALA A 203 -19.69 -27.04 5.21
CA ALA A 203 -20.98 -26.74 5.85
C ALA A 203 -21.26 -27.66 7.04
N TRP A 204 -21.00 -28.97 6.90
CA TRP A 204 -21.09 -29.92 7.99
C TRP A 204 -20.18 -29.52 9.16
N PHE A 205 -18.91 -29.21 8.92
CA PHE A 205 -17.98 -28.83 9.97
C PHE A 205 -18.44 -27.60 10.77
N VAL A 206 -18.86 -26.55 10.05
CA VAL A 206 -19.31 -25.29 10.66
C VAL A 206 -20.58 -25.50 11.48
N THR A 207 -21.55 -26.28 10.97
CA THR A 207 -22.83 -26.51 11.64
C THR A 207 -22.73 -27.51 12.80
N HIS A 208 -21.80 -28.47 12.75
CA HIS A 208 -21.70 -29.55 13.74
C HIS A 208 -20.93 -29.15 15.00
N HIS A 209 -19.95 -28.24 14.88
CA HIS A 209 -19.11 -27.79 16.01
C HIS A 209 -19.62 -26.53 16.72
N GLY A 210 -20.84 -26.09 16.41
CA GLY A 210 -21.50 -24.95 17.06
C GLY A 210 -20.65 -23.68 17.00
N VAL A 211 -20.42 -23.05 18.16
CA VAL A 211 -19.63 -21.81 18.27
C VAL A 211 -18.21 -22.00 17.75
N PHE A 212 -17.56 -23.14 18.00
CA PHE A 212 -16.20 -23.41 17.52
C PHE A 212 -16.13 -23.58 16.01
N GLY A 213 -17.20 -24.11 15.40
CA GLY A 213 -17.39 -24.15 13.95
C GLY A 213 -17.49 -22.75 13.32
N PHE A 214 -17.94 -21.74 14.08
CA PHE A 214 -17.93 -20.34 13.66
C PHE A 214 -16.56 -19.67 13.90
N LEU A 215 -15.93 -19.88 15.07
CA LEU A 215 -14.65 -19.25 15.41
C LEU A 215 -13.51 -19.62 14.45
N ILE A 216 -13.59 -20.78 13.79
CA ILE A 216 -12.60 -21.20 12.80
C ILE A 216 -12.44 -20.20 11.66
N PHE A 217 -13.49 -19.44 11.30
CA PHE A 217 -13.41 -18.42 10.24
C PHE A 217 -12.34 -17.36 10.57
N GLY A 218 -12.09 -17.07 11.86
CA GLY A 218 -11.02 -16.18 12.30
C GLY A 218 -9.60 -16.74 12.06
N ALA A 219 -9.44 -18.06 11.89
CA ALA A 219 -8.19 -18.70 11.50
C ALA A 219 -8.10 -18.97 9.99
N ILE A 220 -9.22 -19.28 9.34
CA ILE A 220 -9.29 -19.52 7.89
C ILE A 220 -8.81 -18.30 7.08
N VAL A 221 -9.07 -17.08 7.58
CA VAL A 221 -8.59 -15.84 6.93
C VAL A 221 -7.08 -15.83 6.69
N LEU A 222 -6.30 -16.57 7.50
CA LEU A 222 -4.85 -16.71 7.35
C LEU A 222 -4.43 -17.40 6.04
N GLY A 223 -5.29 -18.24 5.47
CA GLY A 223 -5.04 -18.89 4.18
C GLY A 223 -5.15 -17.96 2.98
N MET A 224 -5.66 -16.74 3.18
CA MET A 224 -5.94 -15.75 2.14
C MET A 224 -5.32 -14.38 2.45
N THR A 225 -4.44 -14.31 3.45
CA THR A 225 -3.58 -13.15 3.70
C THR A 225 -2.66 -12.98 2.50
N GLY A 226 -2.83 -11.88 1.76
CA GLY A 226 -2.20 -11.65 0.47
C GLY A 226 -3.17 -11.43 -0.69
N ALA A 227 -4.47 -11.66 -0.52
CA ALA A 227 -5.45 -11.32 -1.57
C ALA A 227 -5.57 -9.81 -1.83
N GLU A 228 -5.46 -8.98 -0.78
CA GLU A 228 -5.36 -7.51 -0.91
C GLU A 228 -4.03 -7.08 -1.55
N ALA A 229 -2.92 -7.76 -1.22
CA ALA A 229 -1.62 -7.51 -1.84
C ALA A 229 -1.66 -7.80 -3.34
N LEU A 230 -2.30 -8.92 -3.73
CA LEU A 230 -2.54 -9.28 -5.13
C LEU A 230 -3.28 -8.17 -5.90
N TYR A 231 -4.25 -7.53 -5.25
CA TYR A 231 -4.97 -6.42 -5.85
C TYR A 231 -4.13 -5.14 -5.92
N ALA A 232 -3.36 -4.83 -4.88
CA ALA A 232 -2.47 -3.67 -4.85
C ALA A 232 -1.34 -3.75 -5.89
N ASP A 233 -0.79 -4.94 -6.14
CA ASP A 233 0.33 -5.18 -7.06
C ASP A 233 -0.07 -5.20 -8.56
N MET A 234 -1.32 -4.86 -8.88
CA MET A 234 -1.75 -4.63 -10.27
C MET A 234 -0.89 -3.58 -10.98
N SER A 235 -0.33 -2.62 -10.24
CA SER A 235 0.49 -1.54 -10.79
C SER A 235 1.77 -2.01 -11.49
N HIS A 236 2.32 -3.18 -11.12
CA HIS A 236 3.59 -3.69 -11.68
C HIS A 236 3.39 -4.71 -12.81
N PHE A 237 2.35 -5.54 -12.73
CA PHE A 237 2.18 -6.68 -13.66
C PHE A 237 0.91 -6.60 -14.49
N GLY A 238 -0.07 -5.80 -14.05
CA GLY A 238 -1.41 -5.78 -14.61
C GLY A 238 -2.21 -7.05 -14.32
N ARG A 239 -3.49 -7.02 -14.70
CA ARG A 239 -4.45 -8.07 -14.35
C ARG A 239 -4.15 -9.44 -14.99
N ILE A 240 -3.83 -9.49 -16.27
CA ILE A 240 -3.77 -10.74 -17.04
C ILE A 240 -2.65 -11.68 -16.54
N PRO A 241 -1.40 -11.22 -16.37
CA PRO A 241 -0.32 -12.09 -15.89
C PRO A 241 -0.60 -12.67 -14.50
N ILE A 242 -1.12 -11.83 -13.58
CA ILE A 242 -1.54 -12.25 -12.25
C ILE A 242 -2.64 -13.31 -12.34
N THR A 243 -3.68 -13.06 -13.14
CA THR A 243 -4.81 -14.00 -13.30
C THR A 243 -4.35 -15.37 -13.82
N LEU A 244 -3.47 -15.38 -14.84
CA LEU A 244 -2.95 -16.63 -15.41
C LEU A 244 -2.07 -17.39 -14.41
N ALA A 245 -1.14 -16.71 -13.75
CA ALA A 245 -0.30 -17.32 -12.73
C ALA A 245 -1.12 -17.91 -11.57
N TRP A 246 -2.18 -17.21 -11.15
CA TRP A 246 -3.09 -17.67 -10.10
C TRP A 246 -3.77 -18.99 -10.48
N TYR A 247 -4.54 -19.01 -11.59
CA TYR A 247 -5.37 -20.17 -11.93
C TYR A 247 -4.56 -21.37 -12.43
N VAL A 248 -3.46 -21.15 -13.15
CA VAL A 248 -2.70 -22.23 -13.76
C VAL A 248 -1.74 -22.88 -12.77
N PHE A 249 -1.24 -22.13 -11.79
CA PHE A 249 -0.10 -22.58 -11.00
C PHE A 249 -0.27 -22.42 -9.50
N VAL A 250 -0.57 -21.21 -9.02
CA VAL A 250 -0.63 -20.93 -7.57
C VAL A 250 -1.82 -21.61 -6.89
N LEU A 251 -3.03 -21.44 -7.42
CA LEU A 251 -4.24 -22.04 -6.85
C LEU A 251 -4.15 -23.58 -6.80
N PRO A 252 -3.78 -24.28 -7.89
CA PRO A 252 -3.58 -25.73 -7.83
C PRO A 252 -2.55 -26.15 -6.77
N ALA A 253 -1.41 -25.46 -6.69
CA ALA A 253 -0.38 -25.78 -5.71
C ALA A 253 -0.86 -25.63 -4.26
N LEU A 254 -1.57 -24.54 -3.95
CA LEU A 254 -2.13 -24.31 -2.62
C LEU A 254 -3.20 -25.34 -2.26
N VAL A 255 -4.12 -25.65 -3.19
CA VAL A 255 -5.15 -26.66 -2.96
C VAL A 255 -4.52 -28.04 -2.71
N LEU A 256 -3.57 -28.45 -3.55
CA LEU A 256 -2.86 -29.72 -3.38
C LEU A 256 -2.12 -29.78 -2.04
N ASN A 257 -1.49 -28.68 -1.64
CA ASN A 257 -0.78 -28.63 -0.37
C ASN A 257 -1.74 -28.73 0.82
N TYR A 258 -2.81 -27.94 0.88
CA TYR A 258 -3.78 -28.00 1.98
C TYR A 258 -4.47 -29.36 2.08
N VAL A 259 -4.83 -29.96 0.94
CA VAL A 259 -5.39 -31.32 0.91
C VAL A 259 -4.36 -32.33 1.40
N GLY A 260 -3.11 -32.24 0.95
CA GLY A 260 -2.03 -33.11 1.45
C GLY A 260 -1.81 -33.00 2.95
N GLN A 261 -1.75 -31.76 3.50
CA GLN A 261 -1.61 -31.54 4.94
C GLN A 261 -2.78 -32.17 5.71
N GLY A 262 -4.02 -31.99 5.23
CA GLY A 262 -5.19 -32.63 5.82
C GLY A 262 -5.13 -34.16 5.78
N ALA A 263 -4.53 -34.74 4.73
CA ALA A 263 -4.37 -36.18 4.57
C ALA A 263 -3.45 -36.77 5.65
N ILE A 264 -2.32 -36.11 5.91
CA ILE A 264 -1.36 -36.52 6.94
C ILE A 264 -1.90 -36.29 8.35
N VAL A 265 -2.58 -35.15 8.59
CA VAL A 265 -3.22 -34.89 9.90
C VAL A 265 -4.35 -35.90 10.18
N ALA A 266 -5.09 -36.31 9.15
CA ALA A 266 -6.13 -37.33 9.26
C ALA A 266 -5.58 -38.72 9.62
N SER A 267 -4.35 -39.04 9.20
CA SER A 267 -3.73 -40.34 9.45
C SER A 267 -2.87 -40.40 10.71
N SER A 268 -2.29 -39.27 11.13
CA SER A 268 -1.46 -39.19 12.33
C SER A 268 -1.73 -37.90 13.13
N PRO A 269 -2.39 -38.00 14.29
CA PRO A 269 -2.64 -36.84 15.17
C PRO A 269 -1.39 -36.03 15.53
N LYS A 270 -0.22 -36.67 15.65
CA LYS A 270 1.06 -36.02 15.96
C LYS A 270 1.52 -35.07 14.86
N ALA A 271 1.07 -35.27 13.62
CA ALA A 271 1.40 -34.37 12.52
C ALA A 271 0.83 -32.96 12.72
N LEU A 272 -0.13 -32.76 13.63
CA LEU A 272 -0.67 -31.44 13.94
C LEU A 272 0.36 -30.46 14.54
N ASP A 273 1.45 -30.96 15.14
CA ASP A 273 2.52 -30.11 15.68
C ASP A 273 3.16 -29.25 14.58
N SER A 274 3.27 -29.81 13.37
CA SER A 274 3.77 -29.13 12.17
C SER A 274 3.23 -29.75 10.89
N PRO A 275 1.97 -29.44 10.50
CA PRO A 275 1.29 -30.11 9.39
C PRO A 275 2.00 -29.95 8.05
N PHE A 276 2.59 -28.77 7.82
CA PHE A 276 3.34 -28.48 6.60
C PHE A 276 4.61 -29.33 6.50
N TYR A 277 5.45 -29.35 7.54
CA TYR A 277 6.72 -30.09 7.49
C TYR A 277 6.52 -31.60 7.63
N ALA A 278 5.40 -32.06 8.20
CA ALA A 278 5.02 -33.46 8.22
C ALA A 278 4.77 -34.06 6.81
N LEU A 279 4.64 -33.22 5.77
CA LEU A 279 4.59 -33.66 4.38
C LEU A 279 5.94 -34.15 3.83
N THR A 280 7.05 -33.80 4.48
CA THR A 280 8.40 -34.15 4.03
C THR A 280 8.96 -35.32 4.83
N GLN A 281 9.78 -36.16 4.22
CA GLN A 281 10.37 -37.32 4.90
C GLN A 281 11.90 -37.32 4.87
N GLY A 282 12.52 -37.63 6.01
CA GLY A 282 13.96 -37.84 6.12
C GLY A 282 14.79 -36.64 5.63
N TRP A 283 15.50 -36.82 4.52
CA TRP A 283 16.42 -35.83 3.96
C TRP A 283 15.74 -34.63 3.31
N GLU A 284 14.46 -34.75 2.91
CA GLU A 284 13.70 -33.71 2.20
C GLU A 284 13.38 -32.48 3.09
N LEU A 285 13.36 -32.68 4.41
CA LEU A 285 13.00 -31.65 5.38
C LEU A 285 13.94 -30.44 5.30
N MET A 286 15.25 -30.65 5.30
CA MET A 286 16.23 -29.55 5.31
C MET A 286 16.20 -28.70 4.02
N PRO A 287 16.16 -29.30 2.80
CA PRO A 287 15.87 -28.57 1.58
C PRO A 287 14.55 -27.80 1.62
N MET A 288 13.50 -28.38 2.18
CA MET A 288 12.20 -27.71 2.30
C MET A 288 12.27 -26.50 3.24
N VAL A 289 12.97 -26.59 4.39
CA VAL A 289 13.18 -25.45 5.28
C VAL A 289 13.96 -24.34 4.58
N ALA A 290 15.01 -24.68 3.83
CA ALA A 290 15.77 -23.69 3.06
C ALA A 290 14.90 -23.00 1.99
N LEU A 291 14.08 -23.78 1.26
CA LEU A 291 13.18 -23.26 0.24
C LEU A 291 12.05 -22.41 0.85
N ALA A 292 11.46 -22.83 1.97
CA ALA A 292 10.50 -22.05 2.74
C ALA A 292 11.10 -20.73 3.25
N THR A 293 12.36 -20.76 3.69
CA THR A 293 13.08 -19.54 4.11
C THR A 293 13.26 -18.59 2.94
N ALA A 294 13.64 -19.09 1.76
CA ALA A 294 13.74 -18.27 0.55
C ALA A 294 12.37 -17.70 0.13
N ALA A 295 11.31 -18.52 0.14
CA ALA A 295 9.96 -18.10 -0.21
C ALA A 295 9.41 -17.03 0.76
N THR A 296 9.67 -17.15 2.05
CA THR A 296 9.23 -16.19 3.07
C THR A 296 10.00 -14.87 3.05
N ILE A 297 11.29 -14.91 2.67
CA ILE A 297 12.06 -13.71 2.32
C ILE A 297 11.39 -12.98 1.14
N ILE A 298 11.06 -13.70 0.07
CA ILE A 298 10.42 -13.14 -1.12
C ILE A 298 9.01 -12.59 -0.82
N ALA A 299 8.22 -13.32 -0.04
CA ALA A 299 6.92 -12.89 0.45
C ALA A 299 7.01 -11.56 1.21
N SER A 300 7.98 -11.49 2.14
CA SER A 300 8.24 -10.29 2.93
C SER A 300 8.65 -9.10 2.07
N GLN A 301 9.48 -9.32 1.03
CA GLN A 301 9.87 -8.25 0.09
C GLN A 301 8.70 -7.61 -0.63
N SER A 302 7.77 -8.44 -1.06
CA SER A 302 6.64 -8.01 -1.86
C SER A 302 5.70 -7.15 -1.04
N LEU A 303 5.41 -7.60 0.18
CA LEU A 303 4.63 -6.83 1.15
C LEU A 303 5.30 -5.49 1.55
N ILE A 304 6.62 -5.50 1.80
CA ILE A 304 7.37 -4.27 2.12
C ILE A 304 7.26 -3.26 0.96
N SER A 305 7.40 -3.75 -0.28
CA SER A 305 7.23 -2.93 -1.49
C SER A 305 5.79 -2.39 -1.64
N GLY A 306 4.80 -3.23 -1.33
CA GLY A 306 3.39 -2.84 -1.29
C GLY A 306 3.12 -1.74 -0.26
N ALA A 307 3.73 -1.81 0.93
CA ALA A 307 3.62 -0.78 1.96
C ALA A 307 4.23 0.56 1.51
N PHE A 308 5.35 0.53 0.78
CA PHE A 308 5.94 1.74 0.20
C PHE A 308 5.02 2.36 -0.87
N THR A 309 4.45 1.54 -1.75
CA THR A 309 3.51 1.96 -2.79
C THR A 309 2.24 2.58 -2.19
N LEU A 310 1.64 1.91 -1.20
CA LEU A 310 0.46 2.44 -0.50
C LEU A 310 0.76 3.77 0.21
N THR A 311 1.97 3.92 0.74
CA THR A 311 2.41 5.20 1.33
C THR A 311 2.53 6.29 0.26
N GLU A 312 3.09 5.99 -0.91
CA GLU A 312 3.13 6.92 -2.05
C GLU A 312 1.72 7.33 -2.49
N GLN A 313 0.79 6.38 -2.63
CA GLN A 313 -0.62 6.63 -2.94
C GLN A 313 -1.28 7.55 -1.89
N ALA A 314 -1.02 7.32 -0.61
CA ALA A 314 -1.52 8.17 0.46
C ALA A 314 -0.96 9.60 0.37
N ILE A 315 0.31 9.78 0.01
CA ILE A 315 0.90 11.11 -0.23
C ILE A 315 0.24 11.78 -1.44
N ALA A 316 0.02 11.03 -2.53
CA ALA A 316 -0.61 11.53 -3.75
C ALA A 316 -2.05 12.03 -3.48
N LEU A 317 -2.80 11.31 -2.63
CA LEU A 317 -4.16 11.68 -2.19
C LEU A 317 -4.19 12.77 -1.10
N ASN A 318 -3.03 13.31 -0.69
CA ASN A 318 -2.90 14.26 0.43
C ASN A 318 -3.42 13.71 1.78
N LEU A 319 -3.34 12.39 1.96
CA LEU A 319 -3.67 11.68 3.19
C LEU A 319 -2.46 11.49 4.11
N SER A 320 -1.25 11.75 3.64
CA SER A 320 -0.01 11.63 4.44
C SER A 320 0.93 12.83 4.20
N PRO A 321 1.73 13.24 5.20
CA PRO A 321 2.82 14.20 5.01
C PRO A 321 3.79 13.80 3.91
N ARG A 322 4.37 14.80 3.24
CA ARG A 322 5.41 14.52 2.24
C ARG A 322 6.67 14.02 2.93
N MET A 323 7.06 12.79 2.62
CA MET A 323 8.30 12.17 3.03
C MET A 323 9.20 11.90 1.81
N ALA A 324 10.45 11.50 2.06
CA ALA A 324 11.34 11.10 0.98
C ALA A 324 10.83 9.80 0.34
N VAL A 325 10.42 9.88 -0.92
CA VAL A 325 10.09 8.73 -1.76
C VAL A 325 11.17 8.65 -2.83
N LEU A 326 11.89 7.54 -2.87
CA LEU A 326 12.96 7.28 -3.82
C LEU A 326 12.47 6.21 -4.80
N HIS A 327 12.24 6.58 -6.05
CA HIS A 327 11.94 5.60 -7.09
C HIS A 327 13.20 4.80 -7.43
N THR A 328 13.09 3.48 -7.36
CA THR A 328 14.21 2.54 -7.54
C THR A 328 14.32 1.96 -8.94
N SER A 329 13.24 2.00 -9.74
CA SER A 329 13.24 1.51 -11.13
C SER A 329 12.65 2.52 -12.11
N LYS A 330 13.36 2.75 -13.22
CA LYS A 330 12.93 3.66 -14.29
C LYS A 330 11.75 3.09 -15.09
N ASP A 331 11.65 1.77 -15.12
CA ASP A 331 10.68 1.04 -15.93
C ASP A 331 9.35 0.86 -15.19
N GLU A 332 9.39 0.79 -13.86
CA GLU A 332 8.23 0.49 -13.00
C GLU A 332 8.00 1.58 -11.96
N ARG A 333 6.93 2.39 -12.14
CA ARG A 333 6.61 3.50 -11.25
C ARG A 333 6.40 3.07 -9.80
N GLY A 334 5.75 1.93 -9.58
CA GLY A 334 5.45 1.41 -8.24
C GLY A 334 6.66 0.84 -7.49
N GLN A 335 7.88 0.83 -8.06
CA GLN A 335 9.06 0.38 -7.32
C GLN A 335 9.68 1.54 -6.55
N VAL A 336 9.14 1.80 -5.36
CA VAL A 336 9.53 2.91 -4.50
C VAL A 336 10.13 2.45 -3.20
N TYR A 337 11.12 3.20 -2.71
CA TYR A 337 11.73 3.02 -1.40
C TYR A 337 11.41 4.23 -0.52
N VAL A 338 10.83 3.95 0.66
CA VAL A 338 10.45 4.97 1.65
C VAL A 338 11.22 4.72 2.95
N PRO A 339 12.34 5.43 3.20
CA PRO A 339 13.26 5.11 4.30
C PRO A 339 12.60 5.08 5.68
N LEU A 340 11.69 6.03 5.94
CA LEU A 340 10.99 6.13 7.23
C LEU A 340 10.10 4.91 7.48
N ILE A 341 9.31 4.52 6.47
CA ILE A 341 8.43 3.34 6.55
C ILE A 341 9.27 2.07 6.70
N ASN A 342 10.39 1.97 5.96
CA ASN A 342 11.33 0.85 6.08
C ASN A 342 11.82 0.67 7.52
N ALA A 343 12.27 1.75 8.16
CA ALA A 343 12.79 1.72 9.53
C ALA A 343 11.69 1.33 10.54
N ILE A 344 10.47 1.85 10.38
CA ILE A 344 9.34 1.51 11.24
C ILE A 344 8.97 0.04 11.08
N LEU A 345 8.80 -0.45 9.84
CA LEU A 345 8.50 -1.85 9.55
C LEU A 345 9.58 -2.77 10.12
N ALA A 346 10.86 -2.47 9.89
CA ALA A 346 11.99 -3.26 10.39
C ALA A 346 11.96 -3.40 11.91
N THR A 347 11.78 -2.27 12.61
CA THR A 347 11.78 -2.22 14.08
C THR A 347 10.64 -3.07 14.64
N VAL A 348 9.43 -2.91 14.10
CA VAL A 348 8.25 -3.62 14.59
C VAL A 348 8.30 -5.10 14.24
N CYS A 349 8.68 -5.49 13.02
CA CYS A 349 8.81 -6.90 12.63
C CYS A 349 9.78 -7.64 13.57
N VAL A 350 10.96 -7.05 13.84
CA VAL A 350 11.95 -7.64 14.74
C VAL A 350 11.43 -7.69 16.18
N LEU A 351 10.76 -6.63 16.66
CA LEU A 351 10.16 -6.61 18.00
C LEU A 351 9.09 -7.70 18.15
N LEU A 352 8.24 -7.91 17.13
CA LEU A 352 7.24 -8.97 17.12
C LEU A 352 7.87 -10.36 17.22
N VAL A 353 8.91 -10.65 16.44
CA VAL A 353 9.64 -11.93 16.52
C VAL A 353 10.23 -12.15 17.92
N ILE A 354 10.86 -11.14 18.52
CA ILE A 354 11.48 -11.23 19.85
C ILE A 354 10.44 -11.41 20.96
N THR A 355 9.29 -10.75 20.83
CA THR A 355 8.22 -10.73 21.85
C THR A 355 7.41 -12.02 21.80
N PHE A 356 6.96 -12.42 20.61
CA PHE A 356 6.03 -13.55 20.45
C PHE A 356 6.75 -14.89 20.27
N ARG A 357 8.00 -14.93 19.79
CA ARG A 357 8.91 -16.10 19.74
C ARG A 357 8.39 -17.40 19.08
N SER A 358 7.13 -17.47 18.65
CA SER A 358 6.54 -18.62 17.95
C SER A 358 5.48 -18.16 16.95
N SER A 359 5.31 -18.93 15.88
CA SER A 359 4.29 -18.71 14.86
C SER A 359 2.88 -18.78 15.44
N ASP A 360 2.61 -19.73 16.34
CA ASP A 360 1.28 -19.93 16.96
C ASP A 360 0.80 -18.67 17.69
N ARG A 361 1.69 -18.00 18.45
CA ARG A 361 1.34 -16.78 19.18
C ARG A 361 1.17 -15.58 18.27
N LEU A 362 1.95 -15.49 17.18
CA LEU A 362 1.75 -14.48 16.15
C LEU A 362 0.44 -14.70 15.37
N ALA A 363 0.09 -15.96 15.08
CA ALA A 363 -1.13 -16.33 14.36
C ALA A 363 -2.40 -15.98 15.17
N ALA A 364 -2.32 -16.07 16.50
CA ALA A 364 -3.43 -15.72 17.39
C ALA A 364 -3.83 -14.25 17.29
N MET A 365 -2.87 -13.33 17.13
CA MET A 365 -3.12 -11.89 16.96
C MET A 365 -3.34 -11.46 15.49
N TYR A 366 -3.23 -12.39 14.54
CA TYR A 366 -3.25 -12.12 13.11
C TYR A 366 -4.63 -12.37 12.46
N GLY A 367 -4.95 -11.62 11.40
CA GLY A 367 -6.12 -11.83 10.53
C GLY A 367 -7.33 -10.92 10.76
N LEU A 368 -7.53 -10.36 11.97
CA LEU A 368 -8.68 -9.47 12.23
C LEU A 368 -8.61 -8.16 11.43
N ALA A 369 -7.44 -7.52 11.38
CA ALA A 369 -7.23 -6.29 10.62
C ALA A 369 -7.37 -6.51 9.11
N VAL A 370 -6.92 -7.66 8.58
CA VAL A 370 -7.15 -8.05 7.19
C VAL A 370 -8.64 -8.20 6.91
N ALA A 371 -9.36 -8.99 7.71
CA ALA A 371 -10.80 -9.19 7.52
C ALA A 371 -11.57 -7.85 7.52
N ALA A 372 -11.23 -6.95 8.44
CA ALA A 372 -11.84 -5.62 8.52
C ALA A 372 -11.46 -4.72 7.34
N THR A 373 -10.25 -4.89 6.80
CA THR A 373 -9.85 -4.24 5.54
C THR A 373 -10.71 -4.71 4.39
N MET A 374 -10.83 -6.02 4.19
CA MET A 374 -11.56 -6.58 3.05
C MET A 374 -13.03 -6.14 3.08
N LEU A 375 -13.62 -6.06 4.27
CA LEU A 375 -14.97 -5.52 4.47
C LEU A 375 -15.06 -4.03 4.11
N SER A 376 -14.02 -3.25 4.45
CA SER A 376 -13.92 -1.84 4.06
C SER A 376 -13.79 -1.70 2.54
N THR A 377 -13.01 -2.56 1.89
CA THR A 377 -12.85 -2.65 0.43
C THR A 377 -14.20 -2.92 -0.26
N ASP A 378 -15.04 -3.81 0.30
CA ASP A 378 -16.38 -4.09 -0.26
C ASP A 378 -17.30 -2.86 -0.28
N VAL A 379 -17.25 -2.07 0.78
CA VAL A 379 -18.02 -0.82 0.86
C VAL A 379 -17.54 0.19 -0.19
N VAL A 380 -16.22 0.34 -0.35
CA VAL A 380 -15.66 1.25 -1.36
C VAL A 380 -15.96 0.75 -2.77
N PHE A 381 -15.82 -0.56 -3.01
CA PHE A 381 -16.17 -1.22 -4.25
C PHE A 381 -17.62 -0.95 -4.66
N TYR A 382 -18.57 -1.13 -3.75
CA TYR A 382 -19.99 -0.88 -4.03
C TYR A 382 -20.24 0.55 -4.53
N VAL A 383 -19.62 1.55 -3.87
CA VAL A 383 -19.77 2.95 -4.26
C VAL A 383 -19.15 3.21 -5.63
N VAL A 384 -17.95 2.71 -5.90
CA VAL A 384 -17.27 2.89 -7.20
C VAL A 384 -18.05 2.21 -8.32
N ALA A 385 -18.43 0.95 -8.14
CA ALA A 385 -19.12 0.17 -9.17
C ALA A 385 -20.50 0.77 -9.53
N THR A 386 -21.23 1.32 -8.54
CA THR A 386 -22.56 1.92 -8.78
C THR A 386 -22.52 3.38 -9.24
N ARG A 387 -21.69 4.22 -8.60
CA ARG A 387 -21.71 5.68 -8.82
C ARG A 387 -20.74 6.15 -9.88
N VAL A 388 -19.62 5.45 -10.07
CA VAL A 388 -18.56 5.86 -11.01
C VAL A 388 -18.60 5.02 -12.28
N LEU A 389 -18.67 3.70 -12.15
CA LEU A 389 -18.63 2.78 -13.30
C LEU A 389 -20.01 2.45 -13.87
N HIS A 390 -21.09 2.82 -13.15
CA HIS A 390 -22.47 2.62 -13.56
C HIS A 390 -22.81 1.16 -13.95
N TRP A 391 -22.19 0.19 -13.27
CA TRP A 391 -22.52 -1.22 -13.44
C TRP A 391 -23.96 -1.50 -12.99
N ASN A 392 -24.52 -2.63 -13.44
CA ASN A 392 -25.89 -3.02 -13.10
C ASN A 392 -26.06 -3.08 -11.57
N ARG A 393 -26.91 -2.19 -11.04
CA ARG A 393 -27.12 -2.02 -9.59
C ARG A 393 -27.58 -3.30 -8.91
N VAL A 394 -28.44 -4.10 -9.54
CA VAL A 394 -28.94 -5.34 -8.94
C VAL A 394 -27.80 -6.35 -8.76
N LEU A 395 -27.00 -6.54 -9.81
CA LEU A 395 -25.85 -7.44 -9.79
C LEU A 395 -24.79 -6.96 -8.78
N VAL A 396 -24.48 -5.66 -8.78
CA VAL A 396 -23.47 -5.09 -7.88
C VAL A 396 -23.92 -5.19 -6.43
N THR A 397 -25.20 -4.90 -6.12
CA THR A 397 -25.74 -5.08 -4.77
C THR A 397 -25.69 -6.54 -4.34
N ALA A 398 -26.08 -7.47 -5.21
CA ALA A 398 -26.01 -8.90 -4.89
C ALA A 398 -24.57 -9.37 -4.61
N LEU A 399 -23.61 -8.96 -5.44
CA LEU A 399 -22.19 -9.27 -5.23
C LEU A 399 -21.63 -8.62 -3.95
N ALA A 400 -21.90 -7.33 -3.74
CA ALA A 400 -21.41 -6.61 -2.56
C ALA A 400 -21.98 -7.19 -1.27
N LEU A 401 -23.27 -7.59 -1.25
CA LEU A 401 -23.86 -8.27 -0.10
C LEU A 401 -23.24 -9.66 0.13
N ALA A 402 -23.00 -10.43 -0.94
CA ALA A 402 -22.35 -11.74 -0.82
C ALA A 402 -20.93 -11.62 -0.26
N PHE A 403 -20.14 -10.65 -0.72
CA PHE A 403 -18.79 -10.39 -0.23
C PHE A 403 -18.81 -9.89 1.21
N ALA A 404 -19.63 -8.87 1.51
CA ALA A 404 -19.74 -8.31 2.84
C ALA A 404 -20.22 -9.34 3.87
N LEU A 405 -21.09 -10.29 3.50
CA LEU A 405 -21.54 -11.36 4.40
C LEU A 405 -20.38 -12.28 4.81
N VAL A 406 -19.55 -12.69 3.85
CA VAL A 406 -18.39 -13.55 4.10
C VAL A 406 -17.33 -12.80 4.91
N ASP A 407 -17.04 -11.55 4.55
CA ASP A 407 -16.06 -10.74 5.26
C ASP A 407 -16.51 -10.37 6.67
N ALA A 408 -17.79 -10.02 6.86
CA ALA A 408 -18.36 -9.79 8.18
C ALA A 408 -18.30 -11.06 9.04
N THR A 409 -18.42 -12.25 8.44
CA THR A 409 -18.22 -13.52 9.14
C THR A 409 -16.77 -13.65 9.63
N PHE A 410 -15.77 -13.35 8.80
CA PHE A 410 -14.36 -13.35 9.22
C PHE A 410 -14.09 -12.34 10.34
N VAL A 411 -14.62 -11.11 10.21
CA VAL A 411 -14.47 -10.08 11.26
C VAL A 411 -15.10 -10.55 12.55
N ALA A 412 -16.35 -11.00 12.52
CA ALA A 412 -17.07 -11.42 13.71
C ALA A 412 -16.43 -12.64 14.39
N ALA A 413 -16.00 -13.64 13.61
CA ALA A 413 -15.27 -14.81 14.13
C ALA A 413 -13.87 -14.46 14.65
N GLY A 414 -13.26 -13.39 14.12
CA GLY A 414 -11.96 -12.87 14.56
C GLY A 414 -12.02 -11.96 15.77
N LEU A 415 -13.19 -11.44 16.18
CA LEU A 415 -13.31 -10.52 17.32
C LEU A 415 -12.72 -11.08 18.63
N PRO A 416 -12.91 -12.36 19.01
CA PRO A 416 -12.31 -12.89 20.24
C PRO A 416 -10.78 -12.81 20.28
N LYS A 417 -10.12 -12.88 19.12
CA LYS A 417 -8.66 -12.72 18.99
C LYS A 417 -8.16 -11.34 19.45
N PHE A 418 -9.06 -10.35 19.60
CA PHE A 418 -8.73 -9.07 20.20
C PHE A 418 -8.12 -9.24 21.59
N ILE A 419 -8.57 -10.23 22.37
CA ILE A 419 -8.03 -10.53 23.71
C ILE A 419 -6.60 -11.09 23.60
N ASP A 420 -6.33 -11.88 22.57
CA ASP A 420 -5.03 -12.55 22.35
C ASP A 420 -3.97 -11.66 21.68
N GLY A 421 -4.31 -10.41 21.36
CA GLY A 421 -3.36 -9.43 20.82
C GLY A 421 -3.73 -8.83 19.46
N ALA A 422 -4.87 -9.20 18.86
CA ALA A 422 -5.29 -8.61 17.58
C ALA A 422 -5.58 -7.10 17.64
N TRP A 423 -5.57 -6.51 18.84
CA TRP A 423 -5.58 -5.06 19.04
C TRP A 423 -4.30 -4.35 18.55
N VAL A 424 -3.16 -5.05 18.44
CA VAL A 424 -1.88 -4.44 18.03
C VAL A 424 -1.94 -3.87 16.60
N PRO A 425 -2.27 -4.65 15.54
CA PRO A 425 -2.38 -4.10 14.19
C PRO A 425 -3.49 -3.04 14.08
N LEU A 426 -4.58 -3.17 14.85
CA LEU A 426 -5.66 -2.19 14.89
C LEU A 426 -5.22 -0.87 15.55
N LEU A 427 -4.38 -0.92 16.59
CA LEU A 427 -3.83 0.27 17.24
C LEU A 427 -2.89 1.03 16.29
N VAL A 428 -2.05 0.29 15.55
CA VAL A 428 -1.21 0.88 14.50
C VAL A 428 -2.08 1.53 13.43
N ALA A 429 -3.12 0.83 12.96
CA ALA A 429 -4.06 1.37 11.98
C ALA A 429 -4.78 2.63 12.50
N ALA A 430 -5.17 2.66 13.78
CA ALA A 430 -5.77 3.83 14.41
C ALA A 430 -4.79 5.01 14.48
N ALA A 431 -3.51 4.77 14.78
CA ALA A 431 -2.48 5.80 14.78
C ALA A 431 -2.23 6.37 13.37
N ILE A 432 -2.11 5.51 12.35
CA ILE A 432 -1.98 5.93 10.94
C ILE A 432 -3.23 6.71 10.49
N SER A 433 -4.43 6.25 10.85
CA SER A 433 -5.68 6.94 10.54
C SER A 433 -5.76 8.32 11.22
N LEU A 434 -5.33 8.44 12.48
CA LEU A 434 -5.27 9.71 13.20
C LEU A 434 -4.31 10.69 12.52
N ILE A 435 -3.14 10.22 12.09
CA ILE A 435 -2.17 10.99 11.29
C ILE A 435 -2.85 11.47 10.01
N ALA A 436 -3.53 10.60 9.27
CA ALA A 436 -4.19 10.97 8.02
C ALA A 436 -5.32 11.98 8.19
N VAL A 437 -6.20 11.78 9.19
CA VAL A 437 -7.29 12.70 9.53
C VAL A 437 -6.72 14.08 9.91
N THR A 438 -5.70 14.09 10.75
CA THR A 438 -5.03 15.32 11.22
C THR A 438 -4.39 16.06 10.07
N TRP A 439 -3.67 15.35 9.20
CA TRP A 439 -3.02 15.91 8.02
C TRP A 439 -4.03 16.52 7.05
N LEU A 440 -5.06 15.75 6.68
CA LEU A 440 -6.07 16.20 5.73
C LEU A 440 -6.83 17.43 6.24
N THR A 441 -7.18 17.43 7.53
CA THR A 441 -7.89 18.55 8.18
C THR A 441 -7.01 19.80 8.22
N GLY A 442 -5.74 19.69 8.63
CA GLY A 442 -4.82 20.82 8.70
C GLY A 442 -4.46 21.36 7.32
N ARG A 443 -4.16 20.49 6.35
CA ARG A 443 -3.89 20.88 4.95
C ARG A 443 -5.08 21.59 4.31
N ARG A 444 -6.30 21.20 4.67
CA ARG A 444 -7.52 21.92 4.27
C ARG A 444 -7.65 23.30 4.86
N ALA A 445 -7.39 23.43 6.16
CA ALA A 445 -7.43 24.73 6.82
C ALA A 445 -6.41 25.66 6.17
N VAL A 446 -5.18 25.18 5.97
CA VAL A 446 -4.12 25.89 5.23
C VAL A 446 -4.57 26.25 3.82
N ALA A 447 -5.10 25.31 3.05
CA ALA A 447 -5.54 25.57 1.68
C ALA A 447 -6.68 26.59 1.60
N ARG A 448 -7.61 26.60 2.57
CA ARG A 448 -8.72 27.57 2.62
C ARG A 448 -8.22 28.98 2.92
N GLU A 449 -7.42 29.14 3.97
CA GLU A 449 -6.89 30.46 4.35
C GLU A 449 -5.93 31.00 3.29
N MET A 450 -5.11 30.13 2.68
CA MET A 450 -4.23 30.54 1.57
C MET A 450 -5.02 31.01 0.35
N ARG A 451 -6.10 30.31 -0.02
CA ARG A 451 -6.97 30.74 -1.13
C ARG A 451 -7.67 32.07 -0.86
N ALA A 452 -8.05 32.34 0.39
CA ALA A 452 -8.63 33.63 0.76
C ALA A 452 -7.66 34.81 0.56
N GLN A 453 -6.35 34.53 0.50
CA GLN A 453 -5.31 35.54 0.24
C GLN A 453 -4.88 35.64 -1.22
N ILE A 454 -5.43 34.78 -2.11
CA ILE A 454 -5.14 34.84 -3.54
C ILE A 454 -6.02 35.93 -4.15
N GLU A 455 -5.39 36.85 -4.85
CA GLU A 455 -6.09 37.83 -5.67
C GLU A 455 -6.38 37.23 -7.05
N PRO A 456 -7.61 37.35 -7.58
CA PRO A 456 -7.92 36.90 -8.93
C PRO A 456 -6.98 37.54 -9.96
N LEU A 457 -6.46 36.74 -10.90
CA LEU A 457 -5.50 37.23 -11.88
C LEU A 457 -6.06 38.38 -12.72
N GLU A 458 -7.32 38.29 -13.11
CA GLU A 458 -8.02 39.33 -13.89
C GLU A 458 -8.06 40.68 -13.16
N GLN A 459 -8.27 40.65 -11.83
CA GLN A 459 -8.27 41.85 -11.01
C GLN A 459 -6.87 42.47 -10.96
N PHE A 460 -5.85 41.65 -10.68
CA PHE A 460 -4.47 42.12 -10.63
C PHE A 460 -4.00 42.70 -11.97
N GLU A 461 -4.36 42.06 -13.09
CA GLU A 461 -4.02 42.55 -14.43
C GLU A 461 -4.72 43.88 -14.75
N ALA A 462 -5.99 44.04 -14.33
CA ALA A 462 -6.73 45.29 -14.46
C ALA A 462 -6.11 46.42 -13.64
N GLU A 463 -5.73 46.16 -12.38
CA GLU A 463 -5.08 47.12 -11.50
C GLU A 463 -3.69 47.52 -12.01
N ARG A 464 -2.94 46.58 -12.59
CA ARG A 464 -1.60 46.81 -13.14
C ARG A 464 -1.62 47.60 -14.45
N GLY A 465 -2.66 47.44 -15.27
CA GLY A 465 -2.80 48.12 -16.56
C GLY A 465 -1.76 47.69 -17.61
N LYS A 466 -1.72 48.37 -18.76
CA LYS A 466 -0.71 48.09 -19.80
C LYS A 466 0.67 48.59 -19.36
N VAL A 467 1.63 47.69 -19.29
CA VAL A 467 3.01 48.03 -18.98
C VAL A 467 3.71 48.54 -20.25
N ASN A 468 3.86 49.86 -20.38
CA ASN A 468 4.53 50.51 -21.51
C ASN A 468 6.04 50.76 -21.28
N ARG A 469 6.61 50.21 -20.20
CA ARG A 469 8.00 50.39 -19.76
C ARG A 469 8.74 49.06 -19.79
N GLU A 470 10.04 49.08 -20.12
CA GLU A 470 10.88 47.87 -20.06
C GLU A 470 10.97 47.35 -18.61
N LEU A 471 10.55 46.10 -18.40
CA LEU A 471 10.61 45.43 -17.12
C LEU A 471 12.05 44.95 -16.87
N ARG A 472 12.66 45.37 -15.76
CA ARG A 472 14.04 44.99 -15.41
C ARG A 472 14.06 43.86 -14.38
N GLY A 473 14.39 42.66 -14.85
CA GLY A 473 14.44 41.45 -14.02
C GLY A 473 13.07 40.81 -13.80
N ALA A 474 13.05 39.70 -13.06
CA ALA A 474 11.83 38.92 -12.82
C ALA A 474 11.61 38.60 -11.34
N VAL A 475 10.34 38.36 -11.00
CA VAL A 475 9.91 37.80 -9.71
C VAL A 475 9.09 36.57 -10.01
N VAL A 476 9.52 35.44 -9.46
CA VAL A 476 8.82 34.16 -9.60
C VAL A 476 8.00 33.92 -8.34
N LEU A 477 6.67 33.93 -8.49
CA LEU A 477 5.72 33.59 -7.44
C LEU A 477 5.37 32.10 -7.58
N LEU A 478 5.75 31.30 -6.59
CA LEU A 478 5.40 29.89 -6.53
C LEU A 478 3.94 29.76 -6.08
N SER A 479 3.06 29.34 -6.99
CA SER A 479 1.63 29.18 -6.73
C SER A 479 1.16 27.75 -6.98
N GLY A 480 0.41 27.21 -6.03
CA GLY A 480 -0.35 25.96 -6.20
C GLY A 480 -1.68 26.15 -6.95
N ASP A 481 -2.09 27.40 -7.22
CA ASP A 481 -3.30 27.74 -7.94
C ASP A 481 -2.94 28.51 -9.24
N PRO A 482 -3.31 28.00 -10.42
CA PRO A 482 -2.98 28.65 -11.69
C PRO A 482 -3.90 29.83 -12.04
N THR A 483 -4.90 30.15 -11.19
CA THR A 483 -5.96 31.11 -11.50
C THR A 483 -5.81 32.47 -10.80
N GLY A 484 -4.84 32.64 -9.91
CA GLY A 484 -4.65 33.91 -9.21
C GLY A 484 -3.23 34.17 -8.71
N VAL A 485 -2.99 35.40 -8.27
CA VAL A 485 -1.71 35.88 -7.78
C VAL A 485 -1.67 35.75 -6.25
N PRO A 486 -0.73 34.98 -5.68
CA PRO A 486 -0.67 34.79 -4.25
C PRO A 486 -0.05 36.01 -3.53
N PHE A 487 -0.37 36.17 -2.24
CA PHE A 487 0.28 37.06 -1.26
C PHE A 487 0.02 38.57 -1.35
N LEU A 488 -0.47 39.09 -2.47
CA LEU A 488 -0.62 40.55 -2.65
C LEU A 488 -1.54 41.21 -1.62
N ASN A 489 -2.64 40.54 -1.27
CA ASN A 489 -3.57 41.03 -0.24
C ASN A 489 -2.96 41.07 1.17
N SER A 490 -2.12 40.10 1.53
CA SER A 490 -1.50 40.04 2.87
C SER A 490 -0.20 40.81 2.97
N HIS A 491 0.47 41.09 1.84
CA HIS A 491 1.78 41.70 1.78
C HIS A 491 1.83 42.78 0.70
N ARG A 492 1.12 43.90 0.90
CA ARG A 492 1.04 45.00 -0.08
C ARG A 492 2.40 45.57 -0.50
N TRP A 493 3.43 45.47 0.34
CA TRP A 493 4.79 45.87 -0.03
C TRP A 493 5.37 45.03 -1.20
N LEU A 494 4.82 43.85 -1.49
CA LEU A 494 5.21 43.10 -2.69
C LEU A 494 4.85 43.84 -3.97
N LEU A 495 3.83 44.71 -3.95
CA LEU A 495 3.43 45.51 -5.11
C LEU A 495 4.61 46.33 -5.63
N SER A 496 5.39 46.97 -4.75
CA SER A 496 6.59 47.70 -5.17
C SER A 496 7.68 46.78 -5.76
N LEU A 497 7.72 45.51 -5.35
CA LEU A 497 8.65 44.52 -5.90
C LEU A 497 8.20 44.01 -7.30
N VAL A 498 6.89 43.92 -7.54
CA VAL A 498 6.32 43.41 -8.81
C VAL A 498 6.01 44.50 -9.83
N GLU A 499 5.85 45.76 -9.43
CA GLU A 499 5.50 46.88 -10.32
C GLU A 499 6.51 47.05 -11.47
N GLU A 500 7.81 46.96 -11.18
CA GLU A 500 8.89 47.21 -12.15
C GLU A 500 9.49 45.93 -12.75
N LYS A 501 8.97 44.75 -12.39
CA LYS A 501 9.55 43.45 -12.75
C LYS A 501 8.58 42.55 -13.50
N LEU A 502 9.11 41.61 -14.29
CA LEU A 502 8.31 40.56 -14.90
C LEU A 502 7.75 39.62 -13.82
N VAL A 503 6.43 39.46 -13.76
CA VAL A 503 5.79 38.57 -12.79
C VAL A 503 5.58 37.20 -13.42
N VAL A 504 6.21 36.19 -12.83
CA VAL A 504 6.12 34.81 -13.31
C VAL A 504 5.36 33.98 -12.29
N LEU A 505 4.18 33.49 -12.66
CA LEU A 505 3.39 32.56 -11.86
C LEU A 505 3.83 31.14 -12.19
N LEU A 506 4.64 30.53 -11.31
CA LEU A 506 5.16 29.19 -11.50
C LEU A 506 4.27 28.15 -10.78
N THR A 507 3.67 27.25 -11.56
CA THR A 507 2.95 26.08 -11.06
C THR A 507 3.68 24.82 -11.47
N ILE A 508 3.87 23.90 -10.53
CA ILE A 508 4.58 22.63 -10.76
C ILE A 508 3.57 21.49 -10.72
N THR A 509 3.64 20.65 -11.75
CA THR A 509 2.81 19.45 -11.91
C THR A 509 3.70 18.24 -12.13
N PHE A 510 3.25 17.09 -11.62
CA PHE A 510 3.92 15.81 -11.84
C PHE A 510 3.05 14.96 -12.76
N LEU A 511 3.67 14.36 -13.76
CA LEU A 511 3.02 13.53 -14.76
C LEU A 511 3.33 12.04 -14.49
N PRO A 512 2.44 11.12 -14.87
CA PRO A 512 2.58 9.68 -14.61
C PRO A 512 3.65 8.96 -15.45
N ARG A 513 4.56 9.70 -16.10
CA ARG A 513 5.66 9.19 -16.93
C ARG A 513 7.00 9.36 -16.21
N PRO A 514 8.01 8.50 -16.43
CA PRO A 514 9.27 8.57 -15.69
C PRO A 514 10.01 9.87 -15.96
N TYR A 515 10.09 10.27 -17.23
CA TYR A 515 10.77 11.49 -17.68
C TYR A 515 9.86 12.30 -18.59
N VAL A 516 9.95 13.63 -18.49
CA VAL A 516 9.32 14.56 -19.42
C VAL A 516 10.35 15.06 -20.42
N ARG A 517 10.02 15.00 -21.72
CA ARG A 517 10.85 15.60 -22.77
C ARG A 517 10.99 17.10 -22.52
N GLU A 518 12.16 17.65 -22.76
CA GLU A 518 12.47 19.06 -22.45
C GLU A 518 11.48 20.04 -23.12
N GLU A 519 11.10 19.75 -24.36
CA GLU A 519 10.08 20.47 -25.15
C GLU A 519 8.69 20.55 -24.47
N GLN A 520 8.35 19.55 -23.65
CA GLN A 520 7.06 19.44 -22.95
C GLN A 520 7.19 19.75 -21.46
N ARG A 521 8.38 20.14 -20.99
CA ARG A 521 8.66 20.39 -19.57
C ARG A 521 7.98 21.67 -19.10
N VAL A 522 7.84 22.67 -19.96
CA VAL A 522 7.24 23.94 -19.60
C VAL A 522 6.21 24.35 -20.63
N ALA A 523 5.02 24.72 -20.16
CA ALA A 523 4.06 25.49 -20.93
C ALA A 523 4.08 26.94 -20.44
N VAL A 524 4.39 27.87 -21.34
CA VAL A 524 4.42 29.31 -21.08
C VAL A 524 3.19 29.95 -21.71
N ASP A 525 2.42 30.68 -20.91
CA ASP A 525 1.28 31.46 -21.38
C ASP A 525 1.48 32.93 -20.97
N ARG A 526 1.54 33.82 -21.96
CA ARG A 526 1.88 35.23 -21.79
C ARG A 526 0.61 36.05 -21.76
N THR A 527 0.43 36.87 -20.73
CA THR A 527 -0.69 37.80 -20.68
C THR A 527 -0.25 39.23 -21.02
N PRO A 528 -1.16 40.11 -21.48
CA PRO A 528 -0.81 41.44 -21.99
C PRO A 528 -0.23 42.42 -20.95
N HIS A 529 -0.25 42.06 -19.67
CA HIS A 529 0.00 42.95 -18.53
C HIS A 529 1.33 42.68 -17.81
N GLY A 530 2.31 42.10 -18.52
CA GLY A 530 3.62 41.77 -17.94
C GLY A 530 3.56 40.65 -16.90
N VAL A 531 2.53 39.79 -16.98
CA VAL A 531 2.37 38.57 -16.18
C VAL A 531 2.53 37.36 -17.11
N VAL A 532 3.26 36.36 -16.65
CA VAL A 532 3.52 35.15 -17.42
C VAL A 532 3.19 33.94 -16.55
N ARG A 533 2.34 33.05 -17.06
CA ARG A 533 2.04 31.78 -16.40
C ARG A 533 2.98 30.71 -16.93
N VAL A 534 3.69 30.07 -16.02
CA VAL A 534 4.64 29.01 -16.32
C VAL A 534 4.16 27.74 -15.62
N ARG A 535 3.75 26.74 -16.41
CA ARG A 535 3.40 25.42 -15.91
C ARG A 535 4.55 24.47 -16.18
N ALA A 536 5.27 24.10 -15.14
CA ALA A 536 6.34 23.12 -15.23
C ALA A 536 5.80 21.71 -14.95
N ALA A 537 6.15 20.75 -15.80
CA ALA A 537 5.77 19.36 -15.71
C ALA A 537 7.02 18.48 -15.53
N PHE A 538 6.98 17.61 -14.52
CA PHE A 538 8.05 16.66 -14.23
C PHE A 538 7.53 15.23 -14.24
N GLY A 539 8.37 14.30 -14.69
CA GLY A 539 8.11 12.89 -14.54
C GLY A 539 8.42 12.42 -13.12
N TYR A 540 7.92 11.24 -12.74
CA TYR A 540 8.09 10.73 -11.38
C TYR A 540 9.54 10.40 -11.01
N MET A 541 10.42 10.16 -12.00
CA MET A 541 11.86 9.95 -11.78
C MET A 541 12.67 11.26 -11.73
N GLU A 542 12.03 12.40 -11.95
CA GLU A 542 12.71 13.68 -12.04
C GLU A 542 12.59 14.46 -10.72
N SER A 543 13.74 14.90 -10.19
CA SER A 543 13.73 15.89 -9.12
C SER A 543 13.42 17.26 -9.73
N PRO A 544 12.36 17.96 -9.30
CA PRO A 544 12.05 19.28 -9.82
C PRO A 544 13.16 20.25 -9.37
N ARG A 545 13.96 20.76 -10.30
CA ARG A 545 15.02 21.74 -9.99
C ARG A 545 14.72 23.07 -10.67
N ILE A 546 14.87 24.17 -9.96
CA ILE A 546 14.55 25.49 -10.54
C ILE A 546 15.37 25.77 -11.80
N GLY A 547 16.68 25.44 -11.79
CA GLY A 547 17.53 25.61 -12.97
C GLY A 547 17.09 24.82 -14.21
N SER A 548 16.43 23.66 -14.02
CA SER A 548 15.86 22.90 -15.15
C SER A 548 14.61 23.55 -15.73
N ILE A 549 13.85 24.26 -14.90
CA ILE A 549 12.67 25.02 -15.33
C ILE A 549 13.12 26.26 -16.11
N LEU A 550 14.12 26.99 -15.59
CA LEU A 550 14.64 28.21 -16.21
C LEU A 550 15.20 27.94 -17.62
N ARG A 551 15.99 26.87 -17.80
CA ARG A 551 16.48 26.45 -19.13
C ARG A 551 15.36 26.11 -20.11
N ALA A 552 14.31 25.42 -19.64
CA ALA A 552 13.16 25.11 -20.46
C ALA A 552 12.35 26.37 -20.82
N CYS A 553 12.28 27.36 -19.90
CA CYS A 553 11.69 28.67 -20.19
C CYS A 553 12.47 29.44 -21.27
N GLU A 554 13.80 29.42 -21.25
CA GLU A 554 14.65 30.05 -22.28
C GLU A 554 14.32 29.48 -23.68
N THR A 555 14.16 28.16 -23.78
CA THR A 555 13.76 27.48 -25.02
C THR A 555 12.36 27.90 -25.49
N ALA A 556 11.47 28.28 -24.56
CA ALA A 556 10.15 28.84 -24.83
C ALA A 556 10.16 30.38 -25.02
N ASN A 557 11.31 30.96 -25.36
CA ASN A 557 11.54 32.40 -25.56
C ASN A 557 11.27 33.26 -24.31
N LEU A 558 11.37 32.69 -23.10
CA LEU A 558 11.20 33.39 -21.83
C LEU A 558 12.53 33.37 -21.06
N SER A 559 13.33 34.42 -21.21
CA SER A 559 14.60 34.56 -20.49
C SER A 559 14.36 35.01 -19.05
N ILE A 560 14.72 34.17 -18.08
CA ILE A 560 14.65 34.46 -16.64
C ILE A 560 16.04 34.23 -16.07
N ASP A 561 16.72 35.30 -15.69
CA ASP A 561 18.05 35.22 -15.09
C ASP A 561 17.96 34.78 -13.61
N ASP A 562 18.54 33.63 -13.29
CA ASP A 562 18.56 33.05 -11.93
C ASP A 562 19.23 33.98 -10.90
N ASP A 563 20.27 34.73 -11.32
CA ASP A 563 21.07 35.55 -10.40
C ASP A 563 20.43 36.90 -10.10
N THR A 564 19.46 37.36 -10.92
CA THR A 564 18.70 38.60 -10.69
C THR A 564 17.21 38.38 -10.36
N THR A 565 16.72 37.13 -10.43
CA THR A 565 15.34 36.76 -10.07
C THR A 565 15.14 36.45 -8.59
N ALA A 566 14.07 36.97 -8.00
CA ALA A 566 13.65 36.62 -6.64
C ALA A 566 12.55 35.54 -6.67
N PHE A 567 12.67 34.51 -5.84
CA PHE A 567 11.69 33.42 -5.75
C PHE A 567 10.89 33.56 -4.45
N VAL A 568 9.61 33.89 -4.60
CA VAL A 568 8.69 34.13 -3.49
C VAL A 568 7.79 32.93 -3.30
N TYR A 569 7.67 32.44 -2.06
CA TYR A 569 6.78 31.34 -1.72
C TYR A 569 6.16 31.51 -0.33
N ALA A 570 5.02 30.85 -0.13
CA ALA A 570 4.34 30.82 1.16
C ALA A 570 5.10 29.91 2.13
N ASN A 571 5.38 30.41 3.32
CA ASN A 571 5.71 29.61 4.48
C ASN A 571 4.58 29.73 5.51
N PRO A 572 3.59 28.79 5.52
CA PRO A 572 2.47 28.86 6.43
C PRO A 572 2.95 28.77 7.88
N VAL A 573 2.69 29.82 8.66
CA VAL A 573 2.88 29.84 10.11
C VAL A 573 1.54 29.46 10.74
N ILE A 574 1.48 28.28 11.35
CA ILE A 574 0.24 27.76 11.93
C ILE A 574 -0.04 28.50 13.25
N VAL A 575 -1.15 29.23 13.28
CA VAL A 575 -1.62 29.95 14.48
C VAL A 575 -2.96 29.37 14.96
N ARG A 576 -3.28 29.56 16.24
CA ARG A 576 -4.51 29.04 16.83
C ARG A 576 -5.71 29.84 16.30
N LYS A 577 -6.70 29.16 15.73
CA LYS A 577 -8.01 29.80 15.44
C LYS A 577 -8.88 29.86 16.70
N PRO A 578 -9.42 31.03 17.11
CA PRO A 578 -10.20 31.16 18.35
C PRO A 578 -11.53 30.40 18.35
N ARG A 579 -12.18 30.25 17.19
CA ARG A 579 -13.46 29.52 17.01
C ARG A 579 -13.45 28.69 15.73
N GLY A 580 -13.95 27.46 15.80
CA GLY A 580 -14.08 26.57 14.64
C GLY A 580 -12.76 26.05 14.04
N GLY A 581 -11.66 26.15 14.79
CA GLY A 581 -10.36 25.58 14.43
C GLY A 581 -10.17 24.14 14.92
N MET A 582 -9.03 23.55 14.57
CA MET A 582 -8.63 22.22 15.01
C MET A 582 -8.50 22.13 16.54
N LEU A 583 -8.79 20.94 17.09
CA LEU A 583 -8.58 20.66 18.51
C LEU A 583 -7.09 20.85 18.88
N SER A 584 -6.80 21.33 20.10
CA SER A 584 -5.43 21.71 20.50
C SER A 584 -4.39 20.60 20.31
N GLY A 585 -4.72 19.36 20.67
CA GLY A 585 -3.83 18.20 20.47
C GLY A 585 -3.64 17.85 19.00
N GLN A 586 -4.72 17.88 18.22
CA GLN A 586 -4.70 17.64 16.77
C GLN A 586 -3.88 18.71 16.03
N ARG A 587 -3.98 19.97 16.45
CA ARG A 587 -3.18 21.09 15.93
C ARG A 587 -1.70 20.90 16.22
N ARG A 588 -1.33 20.54 17.46
CA ARG A 588 0.07 20.29 17.84
C ARG A 588 0.67 19.14 17.02
N LEU A 589 -0.10 18.06 16.82
CA LEU A 589 0.29 16.96 15.95
C LEU A 589 0.48 17.44 14.50
N PHE A 590 -0.46 18.21 13.96
CA PHE A 590 -0.34 18.80 12.62
C PHE A 590 0.89 19.71 12.48
N GLU A 591 1.21 20.54 13.47
CA GLU A 591 2.41 21.39 13.49
C GLU A 591 3.71 20.56 13.49
N ILE A 592 3.74 19.44 14.21
CA ILE A 592 4.89 18.52 14.19
C ILE A 592 5.02 17.89 12.80
N MET A 593 3.92 17.37 12.26
CA MET A 593 3.89 16.75 10.93
C MET A 593 4.29 17.73 9.82
N GLN A 594 3.82 18.98 9.88
CA GLN A 594 4.17 20.03 8.93
C GLN A 594 5.66 20.40 9.01
N ARG A 595 6.25 20.39 10.20
CA ARG A 595 7.70 20.60 10.39
C ARG A 595 8.55 19.44 9.87
N LEU A 596 8.06 18.21 10.02
CA LEU A 596 8.73 17.00 9.52
C LEU A 596 8.53 16.80 8.01
N SER A 597 7.50 17.41 7.41
CA SER A 597 7.24 17.34 5.98
C SER A 597 8.32 18.06 5.18
N ARG A 598 8.79 17.45 4.08
CA ARG A 598 9.70 18.12 3.14
C ARG A 598 9.06 19.37 2.52
N SER A 599 9.81 20.47 2.46
CA SER A 599 9.39 21.73 1.84
C SER A 599 9.69 21.74 0.33
N LEU A 600 8.72 22.20 -0.46
CA LEU A 600 8.86 22.33 -1.93
C LEU A 600 10.04 23.24 -2.32
N ALA A 601 10.31 24.29 -1.53
CA ALA A 601 11.43 25.20 -1.79
C ALA A 601 12.80 24.52 -1.64
N THR A 602 12.89 23.51 -0.77
CA THR A 602 14.11 22.69 -0.60
C THR A 602 14.26 21.73 -1.76
N ASP A 603 13.16 21.10 -2.20
CA ASP A 603 13.18 20.19 -3.35
C ASP A 603 13.58 20.91 -4.65
N LEU A 604 13.18 22.18 -4.81
CA LEU A 604 13.53 23.02 -5.97
C LEU A 604 14.99 23.48 -6.03
N GLN A 605 15.77 23.26 -4.96
CA GLN A 605 17.18 23.66 -4.86
C GLN A 605 17.43 25.15 -5.16
N ILE A 606 16.49 26.02 -4.77
CA ILE A 606 16.65 27.48 -4.96
C ILE A 606 17.75 27.98 -4.00
N LYS A 607 18.70 28.77 -4.52
CA LYS A 607 19.79 29.36 -3.74
C LYS A 607 19.26 30.17 -2.55
N ALA A 608 19.91 30.07 -1.39
CA ALA A 608 19.43 30.68 -0.14
C ALA A 608 19.26 32.20 -0.21
N ASN A 609 20.19 32.90 -0.87
CA ASN A 609 20.17 34.34 -1.09
C ASN A 609 19.11 34.83 -2.10
N ARG A 610 18.38 33.92 -2.75
CA ARG A 610 17.34 34.25 -3.76
C ARG A 610 15.92 33.91 -3.31
N ARG A 611 15.78 33.30 -2.13
CA ARG A 611 14.50 32.84 -1.58
C ARG A 611 13.89 33.90 -0.67
N ILE A 612 12.65 34.27 -0.95
CA ILE A 612 11.81 35.09 -0.07
C ILE A 612 10.68 34.19 0.46
N ALA A 613 10.82 33.76 1.71
CA ALA A 613 9.81 32.99 2.41
C ALA A 613 8.84 33.94 3.11
N LEU A 614 7.60 34.03 2.63
CA LEU A 614 6.59 34.87 3.26
C LEU A 614 5.89 34.10 4.36
N GLY A 615 6.06 34.57 5.60
CA GLY A 615 5.30 34.09 6.74
C GLY A 615 3.83 34.45 6.53
N VAL A 616 3.00 33.44 6.29
CA VAL A 616 1.56 33.64 6.20
C VAL A 616 0.93 32.99 7.41
N GLU A 617 0.36 33.80 8.31
CA GLU A 617 -0.39 33.27 9.43
C GLU A 617 -1.63 32.54 8.91
N VAL A 618 -1.70 31.25 9.23
CA VAL A 618 -2.82 30.40 8.91
C VAL A 618 -3.48 30.01 10.23
N ALA A 619 -4.65 30.57 10.48
CA ALA A 619 -5.47 30.15 11.61
C ALA A 619 -6.11 28.78 11.29
N VAL A 620 -5.63 27.75 11.97
CA VAL A 620 -6.06 26.35 11.77
C VAL A 620 -6.93 25.84 12.90
#